data_AF-A0A7V4MI38-F1
#
_entry.id   AF-A0A7V4MI38-F1
#
_cell.length_a   1.000
_cell.length_b   1.000
_cell.length_c   1.000
_cell.angle_alpha   90.00
_cell.angle_beta   90.00
_cell.angle_gamma   90.00
#
_symmetry.space_group_name_H-M   'P 1'
#
loop_
_entity.id
_entity.type
_entity.pdbx_description
1 polymer ?
#
loop_
_entity_poly.entity_id
_entity_poly.type
_entity_poly.pdbx_seq_one_letter_code
_entity_poly.pdbx_strand_id
1 'polypeptide(L)'
;MIKELRKIKGCYIGIICLLLISLLFIADIKTGEFIDFSILYFLPIATAAWFTGKKMSLACGLISSMAWIYSELSIGVRYQQTHLLLLNGLLVLIAYLLLAALISRFKQEILKSIERESLIKQEELIIKTTQGICEVIAENVTFHNSKIINWVNKRKRSGHQVSEIIENSSIAIGKNIKKLNEITFSSEQLNLRNSNLKEYLTDLQKKIR
;
A
#
# COMPACT_ATOMS: atom_id res chain seq x y z
N MET A 1 -1.64 -1.73 22.27
CA MET A 1 -1.04 -3.07 22.15
C MET A 1 -0.15 -3.25 20.91
N ILE A 2 -0.64 -3.04 19.67
CA ILE A 2 0.17 -3.24 18.43
C ILE A 2 1.38 -2.29 18.30
N LYS A 3 1.29 -1.05 18.78
CA LYS A 3 2.41 -0.08 18.79
C LYS A 3 3.55 -0.52 19.73
N GLU A 4 3.22 -1.07 20.91
CA GLU A 4 4.20 -1.56 21.88
C GLU A 4 4.94 -2.80 21.36
N LEU A 5 4.23 -3.74 20.74
CA LEU A 5 4.85 -4.91 20.10
C LEU A 5 5.82 -4.54 18.98
N ARG A 6 5.52 -3.48 18.21
CA ARG A 6 6.40 -2.96 17.16
C ARG A 6 7.66 -2.31 17.73
N LYS A 7 7.52 -1.60 18.85
CA LYS A 7 8.63 -0.93 19.54
C LYS A 7 9.59 -1.95 20.18
N ILE A 8 9.05 -2.99 20.79
CA ILE A 8 9.80 -4.11 21.37
C ILE A 8 10.62 -4.83 20.29
N LYS A 9 9.99 -5.17 19.15
CA LYS A 9 10.71 -5.77 18.00
C LYS A 9 11.81 -4.86 17.44
N GLY A 10 11.59 -3.54 17.43
CA GLY A 10 12.59 -2.58 17.01
C GLY A 10 13.83 -2.54 17.93
N CYS A 11 13.62 -2.68 19.25
CA CYS A 11 14.71 -2.71 20.22
C CYS A 11 15.59 -3.96 20.04
N TYR A 12 14.98 -5.15 19.91
CA TYR A 12 15.72 -6.40 19.67
C TYR A 12 16.59 -6.33 18.41
N ILE A 13 16.06 -5.77 17.33
CA ILE A 13 16.80 -5.65 16.08
C ILE A 13 17.94 -4.64 16.21
N GLY A 14 17.75 -3.55 16.96
CA GLY A 14 18.83 -2.63 17.30
C GLY A 14 19.97 -3.32 18.05
N ILE A 15 19.65 -4.16 19.04
CA ILE A 15 20.64 -4.95 19.78
C ILE A 15 21.39 -5.91 18.84
N ILE A 16 20.67 -6.63 17.96
CA ILE A 16 21.29 -7.52 16.98
C ILE A 16 22.24 -6.74 16.05
N CYS A 17 21.84 -5.56 15.58
CA CYS A 17 22.69 -4.72 14.73
C CYS A 17 23.96 -4.29 15.47
N LEU A 18 23.84 -3.89 16.74
CA LEU A 18 25.00 -3.52 17.56
C LEU A 18 25.95 -4.70 17.78
N LEU A 19 25.40 -5.88 18.12
CA LEU A 19 26.22 -7.10 18.26
C LEU A 19 26.94 -7.45 16.96
N LEU A 20 26.27 -7.30 15.82
CA LEU A 20 26.86 -7.57 14.51
C LEU A 20 27.95 -6.56 14.16
N ILE A 21 27.75 -5.26 14.45
CA ILE A 21 28.78 -4.22 14.30
C ILE A 21 29.99 -4.55 15.19
N SER A 22 29.78 -4.93 16.45
CA SER A 22 30.87 -5.29 17.37
C SER A 22 31.64 -6.52 16.88
N LEU A 23 30.94 -7.53 16.35
CA LEU A 23 31.58 -8.73 15.79
C LEU A 23 32.43 -8.39 14.57
N LEU A 24 31.88 -7.58 13.65
CA LEU A 24 32.60 -7.11 12.46
C LEU A 24 33.83 -6.29 12.85
N PHE A 25 33.71 -5.41 13.83
CA PHE A 25 34.81 -4.62 14.35
C PHE A 25 35.96 -5.47 14.91
N ILE A 26 35.65 -6.50 15.71
CA ILE A 26 36.66 -7.41 16.25
C ILE A 26 37.34 -8.21 15.12
N ALA A 27 36.56 -8.67 14.14
CA ALA A 27 37.09 -9.37 12.98
C ALA A 27 38.00 -8.46 12.15
N ASP A 28 37.58 -7.23 11.92
CA ASP A 28 38.28 -6.21 11.14
C ASP A 28 39.62 -5.86 11.80
N ILE A 29 39.71 -5.67 13.11
CA ILE A 29 41.01 -5.46 13.78
C ILE A 29 41.95 -6.65 13.58
N LYS A 30 41.43 -7.88 13.60
CA LYS A 30 42.26 -9.11 13.52
C LYS A 30 42.70 -9.48 12.11
N THR A 31 41.89 -9.14 11.11
CA THR A 31 42.06 -9.61 9.72
C THR A 31 42.15 -8.48 8.71
N GLY A 32 41.94 -7.25 9.16
CA GLY A 32 41.97 -6.02 8.39
C GLY A 32 43.34 -5.70 7.80
N GLU A 33 44.42 -6.36 8.24
CA GLU A 33 45.70 -6.27 7.55
C GLU A 33 45.62 -6.90 6.13
N PHE A 34 44.81 -7.95 5.97
CA PHE A 34 44.74 -8.74 4.73
C PHE A 34 43.48 -8.47 3.89
N ILE A 35 42.35 -8.15 4.54
CA ILE A 35 41.04 -8.05 3.89
C ILE A 35 40.35 -6.74 4.31
N ASP A 36 39.67 -6.05 3.39
CA ASP A 36 38.84 -4.89 3.75
C ASP A 36 37.42 -5.33 4.15
N PHE A 37 37.04 -5.10 5.41
CA PHE A 37 35.70 -5.42 5.93
C PHE A 37 34.69 -4.29 5.74
N SER A 38 35.07 -3.16 5.14
CA SER A 38 34.21 -1.98 4.95
C SER A 38 32.84 -2.30 4.34
N ILE A 39 32.76 -3.24 3.41
CA ILE A 39 31.49 -3.64 2.77
C ILE A 39 30.58 -4.44 3.71
N LEU A 40 31.13 -5.19 4.67
CA LEU A 40 30.32 -6.04 5.55
C LEU A 40 29.53 -5.22 6.57
N TYR A 41 29.96 -4.01 6.88
CA TYR A 41 29.17 -3.05 7.67
C TYR A 41 27.89 -2.57 6.97
N PHE A 42 27.69 -2.87 5.68
CA PHE A 42 26.41 -2.60 5.00
C PHE A 42 25.28 -3.48 5.56
N LEU A 43 25.58 -4.71 6.01
CA LEU A 43 24.59 -5.65 6.57
C LEU A 43 23.84 -5.08 7.80
N PRO A 44 24.50 -4.62 8.87
CA PRO A 44 23.81 -4.05 10.02
C PRO A 44 23.07 -2.75 9.67
N ILE A 45 23.58 -1.96 8.71
CA ILE A 45 22.92 -0.73 8.27
C ILE A 45 21.65 -1.03 7.48
N ALA A 46 21.71 -1.96 6.53
CA ALA A 46 20.58 -2.38 5.71
C ALA A 46 19.48 -3.04 6.55
N THR A 47 19.85 -3.91 7.48
CA THR A 47 18.90 -4.54 8.42
C THR A 47 18.23 -3.50 9.32
N ALA A 48 18.99 -2.57 9.90
CA ALA A 48 18.41 -1.45 10.66
C ALA A 48 17.43 -0.63 9.80
N ALA A 49 17.80 -0.30 8.55
CA ALA A 49 16.95 0.47 7.64
C ALA A 49 15.65 -0.26 7.31
N TRP A 50 15.74 -1.58 7.07
CA TRP A 50 14.59 -2.39 6.70
C TRP A 50 13.63 -2.63 7.85
N PHE A 51 14.10 -2.81 9.08
CA PHE A 51 13.23 -3.25 10.17
C PHE A 51 12.90 -2.17 11.21
N THR A 52 13.84 -1.29 11.52
CA THR A 52 13.68 -0.29 12.59
C THR A 52 13.38 1.12 12.06
N GLY A 53 13.85 1.42 10.84
CA GLY A 53 13.57 2.65 10.12
C GLY A 53 14.73 3.65 10.13
N LYS A 54 14.50 4.82 9.51
CA LYS A 54 15.53 5.78 9.12
C LYS A 54 16.45 6.26 10.25
N LYS A 55 15.91 6.54 11.44
CA LYS A 55 16.71 7.11 12.53
C LYS A 55 17.75 6.11 13.04
N MET A 56 17.34 4.86 13.21
CA MET A 56 18.22 3.80 13.71
C MET A 56 19.24 3.39 12.65
N SER A 57 18.86 3.33 11.36
CA SER A 57 19.82 3.03 10.30
C SER A 57 20.90 4.09 10.14
N LEU A 58 20.56 5.38 10.30
CA LEU A 58 21.54 6.45 10.34
C LEU A 58 22.47 6.33 11.56
N ALA A 59 21.94 6.00 12.74
CA ALA A 59 22.75 5.73 13.92
C ALA A 59 23.71 4.54 13.70
N CYS A 60 23.22 3.43 13.13
CA CYS A 60 24.06 2.28 12.78
C CYS A 60 25.14 2.65 11.75
N GLY A 61 24.84 3.49 10.76
CA GLY A 61 25.81 3.99 9.78
C GLY A 61 26.92 4.81 10.43
N LEU A 62 26.56 5.72 11.35
CA LEU A 62 27.53 6.48 12.14
C LEU A 62 28.42 5.56 12.97
N ILE A 63 27.83 4.69 13.78
CA ILE A 63 28.58 3.77 14.66
C ILE A 63 29.50 2.84 13.83
N SER A 64 29.02 2.35 12.69
CA SER A 64 29.82 1.49 11.79
C SER A 64 31.01 2.24 11.19
N SER A 65 30.81 3.49 10.75
CA SER A 65 31.92 4.30 10.22
C SER A 65 32.97 4.60 11.29
N MET A 66 32.53 4.88 12.54
CA MET A 66 33.44 5.08 13.66
C MET A 66 34.23 3.81 14.00
N ALA A 67 33.56 2.65 13.99
CA ALA A 67 34.19 1.36 14.22
C ALA A 67 35.26 1.06 13.15
N TRP A 68 34.93 1.29 11.87
CA TRP A 68 35.88 1.10 10.77
C TRP A 68 37.09 2.05 10.86
N ILE A 69 36.88 3.35 11.10
CA ILE A 69 37.99 4.32 11.28
C ILE A 69 38.89 3.91 12.45
N TYR A 70 38.29 3.46 13.56
CA TYR A 70 39.06 3.02 14.72
C TYR A 70 39.86 1.74 14.46
N SER A 71 39.30 0.81 13.68
CA SER A 71 40.00 -0.40 13.23
C SER A 71 41.24 -0.03 12.40
N GLU A 72 41.08 0.85 11.41
CA GLU A 72 42.18 1.33 10.56
C GLU A 72 43.27 2.07 11.36
N LEU A 73 42.89 2.89 12.36
CA LEU A 73 43.84 3.51 13.29
C LEU A 73 44.61 2.49 14.13
N SER A 74 43.96 1.40 14.52
CA SER A 74 44.55 0.36 15.38
C SER A 74 45.52 -0.53 14.61
N ILE A 75 45.26 -0.77 13.33
CA ILE A 75 46.11 -1.56 12.45
C ILE A 75 47.34 -0.73 12.04
N GLY A 76 47.17 0.55 11.68
CA GLY A 76 48.28 1.46 11.38
C GLY A 76 49.07 1.15 10.09
N VAL A 77 48.71 0.10 9.35
CA VAL A 77 49.46 -0.40 8.19
C VAL A 77 49.08 0.28 6.86
N ARG A 78 47.80 0.63 6.66
CA ARG A 78 47.28 1.03 5.34
C ARG A 78 47.52 2.50 4.96
N TYR A 79 47.57 3.40 5.94
CA TYR A 79 47.70 4.84 5.68
C TYR A 79 48.86 5.43 6.48
N GLN A 80 49.99 5.66 5.82
CA GLN A 80 51.14 6.36 6.42
C GLN A 80 50.86 7.84 6.72
N GLN A 81 49.81 8.40 6.12
CA GLN A 81 49.43 9.79 6.25
C GLN A 81 48.01 9.93 6.81
N THR A 82 47.88 10.56 7.98
CA THR A 82 46.62 10.73 8.70
C THR A 82 45.52 11.43 7.89
N HIS A 83 45.88 12.30 6.94
CA HIS A 83 44.91 13.00 6.11
C HIS A 83 44.20 12.09 5.10
N LEU A 84 44.88 11.08 4.56
CA LEU A 84 44.28 10.09 3.65
C LEU A 84 43.27 9.21 4.38
N LEU A 85 43.58 8.85 5.63
CA LEU A 85 42.66 8.10 6.49
C LEU A 85 41.39 8.91 6.79
N LEU A 86 41.51 10.20 7.11
CA LEU A 86 40.35 11.07 7.37
C LEU A 86 39.47 11.23 6.12
N LEU A 87 40.07 11.42 4.95
CA LEU A 87 39.32 11.51 3.69
C LEU A 87 38.61 10.19 3.37
N ASN A 88 39.29 9.05 3.52
CA ASN A 88 38.67 7.76 3.27
C ASN A 88 37.55 7.46 4.29
N GLY A 89 37.78 7.76 5.57
CA GLY A 89 36.76 7.66 6.61
C GLY A 89 35.53 8.53 6.32
N LEU A 90 35.72 9.74 5.78
CA LEU A 90 34.63 10.61 5.35
C LEU A 90 33.85 9.99 4.18
N LEU A 91 34.54 9.42 3.19
CA LEU A 91 33.89 8.73 2.06
C LEU A 91 33.08 7.51 2.52
N VAL A 92 33.63 6.70 3.43
CA VAL A 92 32.95 5.55 4.03
C VAL A 92 31.73 6.00 4.83
N LEU A 93 31.86 7.04 5.64
CA LEU A 93 30.72 7.63 6.37
C LEU A 93 29.61 8.08 5.41
N ILE A 94 29.96 8.82 4.36
CA ILE A 94 29.00 9.27 3.35
C ILE A 94 28.32 8.07 2.69
N ALA A 95 29.08 7.05 2.29
CA ALA A 95 28.54 5.84 1.68
C ALA A 95 27.54 5.12 2.60
N TYR A 96 27.87 4.95 3.89
CA TYR A 96 27.01 4.33 4.88
C TYR A 96 25.73 5.13 5.13
N LEU A 97 25.83 6.46 5.23
CA LEU A 97 24.67 7.33 5.41
C LEU A 97 23.76 7.35 4.16
N LEU A 98 24.36 7.35 2.96
CA LEU A 98 23.63 7.25 1.70
C LEU A 98 22.89 5.92 1.60
N LEU A 99 23.54 4.81 1.93
CA LEU A 99 22.93 3.49 1.98
C LEU A 99 21.74 3.46 2.95
N ALA A 100 21.95 3.95 4.19
CA ALA A 100 20.91 4.02 5.20
C ALA A 100 19.70 4.84 4.71
N ALA A 101 19.95 5.99 4.08
CA ALA A 101 18.91 6.86 3.56
C ALA A 101 18.18 6.24 2.36
N LEU A 102 18.90 5.62 1.44
CA LEU A 102 18.36 5.03 0.21
C LEU A 102 17.44 3.86 0.54
N ILE A 103 17.90 2.90 1.35
CA ILE A 103 17.09 1.74 1.75
C ILE A 103 15.85 2.20 2.54
N SER A 104 16.03 3.19 3.43
CA SER A 104 14.90 3.73 4.20
C SER A 104 13.85 4.39 3.30
N ARG A 105 14.27 5.14 2.27
CA ARG A 105 13.35 5.74 1.30
C ARG A 105 12.67 4.68 0.44
N PHE A 106 13.42 3.70 -0.03
CA PHE A 106 12.90 2.61 -0.84
C PHE A 106 11.81 1.82 -0.10
N LYS A 107 12.07 1.45 1.16
CA LYS A 107 11.06 0.83 2.04
C LYS A 107 9.81 1.67 2.17
N GLN A 108 9.95 2.98 2.37
CA GLN A 108 8.80 3.88 2.52
C GLN A 108 7.94 3.90 1.26
N GLU A 109 8.55 3.88 0.08
CA GLU A 109 7.80 3.89 -1.17
C GLU A 109 7.06 2.58 -1.42
N ILE A 110 7.68 1.44 -1.10
CA ILE A 110 7.01 0.12 -1.14
C ILE A 110 5.82 0.07 -0.19
N LEU A 111 5.99 0.54 1.04
CA LEU A 111 4.88 0.53 2.01
C LEU A 111 3.72 1.41 1.53
N LYS A 112 4.01 2.56 0.91
CA LYS A 112 2.99 3.41 0.30
C LYS A 112 2.34 2.78 -0.92
N SER A 113 3.06 2.01 -1.74
CA SER A 113 2.44 1.32 -2.89
C SER A 113 1.49 0.22 -2.42
N ILE A 114 1.89 -0.56 -1.43
CA ILE A 114 1.03 -1.60 -0.82
C ILE A 114 -0.22 -1.00 -0.19
N GLU A 115 -0.09 0.13 0.53
CA GLU A 115 -1.26 0.81 1.12
C GLU A 115 -2.22 1.30 0.03
N ARG A 116 -1.71 1.91 -1.04
CA ARG A 116 -2.52 2.32 -2.21
C ARG A 116 -3.25 1.14 -2.84
N GLU A 117 -2.57 0.02 -3.07
CA GLU A 117 -3.20 -1.19 -3.60
C GLU A 117 -4.30 -1.74 -2.69
N SER A 118 -4.11 -1.65 -1.37
CA SER A 118 -5.11 -2.12 -0.41
C SER A 118 -6.39 -1.26 -0.44
N LEU A 119 -6.25 0.05 -0.65
CA LEU A 119 -7.39 0.96 -0.81
C LEU A 119 -8.16 0.67 -2.10
N ILE A 120 -7.45 0.49 -3.22
CA ILE A 120 -8.07 0.15 -4.51
C ILE A 120 -8.84 -1.18 -4.41
N LYS A 121 -8.26 -2.20 -3.78
CA LYS A 121 -8.95 -3.49 -3.57
C LYS A 121 -10.21 -3.36 -2.70
N GLN A 122 -10.20 -2.46 -1.71
CA GLN A 122 -11.40 -2.19 -0.91
C GLN A 122 -12.48 -1.49 -1.73
N GLU A 123 -12.12 -0.50 -2.54
CA GLU A 123 -13.05 0.17 -3.45
C GLU A 123 -13.67 -0.81 -4.46
N GLU A 124 -12.85 -1.65 -5.07
CA GLU A 124 -13.31 -2.70 -6.00
C GLU A 124 -14.32 -3.66 -5.34
N LEU A 125 -14.05 -4.07 -4.10
CA LEU A 125 -14.97 -4.92 -3.35
C LEU A 125 -16.30 -4.22 -3.05
N ILE A 126 -16.28 -2.94 -2.69
CA ILE A 126 -17.49 -2.14 -2.44
C ILE A 126 -18.33 -2.03 -3.71
N ILE A 127 -17.69 -1.77 -4.86
CA ILE A 127 -18.38 -1.70 -6.15
C ILE A 127 -19.01 -3.05 -6.48
N LYS A 128 -18.25 -4.15 -6.41
CA LYS A 128 -18.75 -5.49 -6.74
C LYS A 128 -19.90 -5.93 -5.84
N THR A 129 -19.81 -5.65 -4.53
CA THR A 129 -20.90 -5.94 -3.59
C THR A 129 -22.13 -5.09 -3.85
N THR A 130 -21.97 -3.81 -4.16
CA THR A 130 -23.09 -2.92 -4.52
C THR A 130 -23.77 -3.38 -5.80
N GLN A 131 -23.01 -3.82 -6.81
CA GLN A 131 -23.56 -4.37 -8.04
C GLN A 131 -24.36 -5.65 -7.79
N GLY A 132 -23.80 -6.59 -7.02
CA GLY A 132 -24.51 -7.83 -6.67
C GLY A 132 -25.81 -7.56 -5.91
N ILE A 133 -25.82 -6.58 -5.00
CA ILE A 133 -27.05 -6.15 -4.31
C ILE A 133 -28.05 -5.54 -5.30
N CYS A 134 -27.62 -4.66 -6.21
CA CYS A 134 -28.47 -4.06 -7.22
C CYS A 134 -29.08 -5.11 -8.17
N GLU A 135 -28.32 -6.12 -8.56
CA GLU A 135 -28.80 -7.22 -9.40
C GLU A 135 -29.89 -8.04 -8.70
N VAL A 136 -29.65 -8.44 -7.45
CA VAL A 136 -30.64 -9.17 -6.64
C VAL A 136 -31.91 -8.33 -6.42
N ILE A 137 -31.77 -7.03 -6.16
CA ILE A 137 -32.91 -6.12 -6.02
C ILE A 137 -33.66 -5.98 -7.35
N ALA A 138 -32.95 -5.79 -8.46
CA ALA A 138 -33.55 -5.64 -9.79
C ALA A 138 -34.33 -6.91 -10.18
N GLU A 139 -33.77 -8.09 -9.95
CA GLU A 139 -34.44 -9.37 -10.20
C GLU A 139 -35.71 -9.50 -9.35
N ASN A 140 -35.60 -9.28 -8.04
CA ASN A 140 -36.73 -9.42 -7.12
C ASN A 140 -37.86 -8.43 -7.44
N VAL A 141 -37.53 -7.16 -7.69
CA VAL A 141 -38.54 -6.15 -8.02
C VAL A 141 -39.14 -6.41 -9.40
N THR A 142 -38.35 -6.85 -10.39
CA THR A 142 -38.88 -7.24 -11.71
C THR A 142 -39.83 -8.42 -11.62
N PHE A 143 -39.48 -9.44 -10.81
CA PHE A 143 -40.33 -10.58 -10.55
C PHE A 143 -41.67 -10.17 -9.94
N HIS A 144 -41.66 -9.35 -8.87
CA HIS A 144 -42.89 -8.86 -8.26
C HIS A 144 -43.69 -7.94 -9.19
N ASN A 145 -43.03 -7.09 -9.97
CA ASN A 145 -43.68 -6.22 -10.94
C ASN A 145 -44.38 -7.02 -12.04
N SER A 146 -43.76 -8.12 -12.51
CA SER A 146 -44.38 -9.02 -13.49
C SER A 146 -45.67 -9.67 -12.96
N LYS A 147 -45.71 -10.02 -11.67
CA LYS A 147 -46.94 -10.54 -11.02
C LYS A 147 -48.04 -9.48 -10.98
N ILE A 148 -47.70 -8.23 -10.67
CA ILE A 148 -48.65 -7.10 -10.70
C ILE A 148 -49.22 -6.93 -12.11
N ILE A 149 -48.37 -6.87 -13.13
CA ILE A 149 -48.79 -6.73 -14.53
C ILE A 149 -49.72 -7.88 -14.94
N ASN A 150 -49.35 -9.12 -14.62
CA ASN A 150 -50.19 -10.29 -14.91
C ASN A 150 -51.56 -10.21 -14.21
N TRP A 151 -51.59 -9.75 -12.96
CA TRP A 151 -52.83 -9.55 -12.22
C TRP A 151 -53.69 -8.43 -12.83
N VAL A 152 -53.10 -7.29 -13.20
CA VAL A 152 -53.78 -6.17 -13.88
C VAL A 152 -54.41 -6.66 -15.19
N ASN A 153 -53.62 -7.37 -16.01
CA ASN A 153 -54.09 -7.92 -17.29
C ASN A 153 -55.23 -8.92 -17.11
N LYS A 154 -55.15 -9.80 -16.10
CA LYS A 154 -56.23 -10.74 -15.77
C LYS A 154 -57.51 -10.01 -15.37
N ARG A 155 -57.42 -8.98 -14.52
CA ARG A 155 -58.58 -8.19 -14.08
C ARG A 155 -59.26 -7.46 -15.23
N LYS A 156 -58.47 -6.82 -16.12
CA LYS A 156 -58.96 -6.15 -17.32
C LYS A 156 -59.71 -7.12 -18.25
N ARG A 157 -59.16 -8.31 -18.48
CA ARG A 157 -59.83 -9.36 -19.28
C ARG A 157 -61.16 -9.83 -18.67
N SER A 158 -61.27 -9.81 -17.34
CA SER A 158 -62.52 -10.12 -16.63
C SER A 158 -63.49 -8.93 -16.55
N GLY A 159 -63.28 -7.85 -17.31
CA GLY A 159 -64.18 -6.68 -17.36
C GLY A 159 -64.13 -5.77 -16.13
N HIS A 160 -63.18 -5.99 -15.21
CA HIS A 160 -63.05 -5.16 -14.01
C HIS A 160 -62.13 -3.96 -14.28
N GLN A 161 -62.52 -2.79 -13.78
CA GLN A 161 -61.70 -1.59 -13.87
C GLN A 161 -60.50 -1.68 -12.91
N VAL A 162 -59.33 -1.27 -13.38
CA VAL A 162 -58.10 -1.20 -12.59
C VAL A 162 -57.68 0.26 -12.47
N SER A 163 -57.16 0.65 -11.30
CA SER A 163 -56.64 2.00 -11.10
C SER A 163 -55.49 2.30 -12.06
N GLU A 164 -55.61 3.40 -12.81
CA GLU A 164 -54.59 3.90 -13.72
C GLU A 164 -53.26 4.19 -13.00
N ILE A 165 -53.33 4.58 -11.72
CA ILE A 165 -52.15 4.81 -10.87
C ILE A 165 -51.32 3.54 -10.73
N ILE A 166 -51.95 2.37 -10.53
CA ILE A 166 -51.24 1.09 -10.34
C ILE A 166 -50.53 0.68 -11.64
N GLU A 167 -51.19 0.87 -12.78
CA GLU A 167 -50.64 0.54 -14.09
C GLU A 167 -49.46 1.45 -14.45
N ASN A 168 -49.63 2.76 -14.33
CA ASN A 168 -48.56 3.73 -14.60
C ASN A 168 -47.38 3.55 -13.63
N SER A 169 -47.63 3.26 -12.36
CA SER A 169 -46.57 2.96 -11.38
C SER A 169 -45.79 1.70 -11.75
N SER A 170 -46.48 0.63 -12.15
CA SER A 170 -45.83 -0.63 -12.54
C SER A 170 -44.94 -0.48 -13.78
N ILE A 171 -45.41 0.28 -14.78
CA ILE A 171 -44.62 0.61 -15.98
C ILE A 171 -43.40 1.47 -15.61
N ALA A 172 -43.59 2.48 -14.76
CA ALA A 172 -42.50 3.35 -14.29
C ALA A 172 -41.43 2.56 -13.51
N ILE A 173 -41.83 1.62 -12.64
CA ILE A 173 -40.92 0.72 -11.90
C ILE A 173 -40.06 -0.09 -12.87
N GLY A 174 -40.67 -0.73 -13.88
CA GLY A 174 -39.93 -1.51 -14.88
C GLY A 174 -38.92 -0.67 -15.67
N LYS A 175 -39.31 0.55 -16.07
CA LYS A 175 -38.42 1.49 -16.78
C LYS A 175 -37.24 1.93 -15.91
N ASN A 176 -37.49 2.20 -14.63
CA ASN A 176 -36.44 2.66 -13.70
C ASN A 176 -35.46 1.54 -13.34
N ILE A 177 -35.92 0.29 -13.18
CA ILE A 177 -35.04 -0.86 -12.95
C ILE A 177 -34.13 -1.11 -14.16
N LYS A 178 -34.68 -1.01 -15.38
CA LYS A 178 -33.88 -1.15 -16.60
C LYS A 178 -32.75 -0.11 -16.66
N LYS A 179 -33.07 1.16 -16.35
CA LYS A 179 -32.07 2.23 -16.25
C LYS A 179 -31.04 1.96 -15.14
N LEU A 180 -31.47 1.47 -13.98
CA LEU A 180 -30.58 1.12 -12.88
C LEU A 180 -29.56 0.08 -13.32
N ASN A 181 -29.99 -1.01 -13.95
CA ASN A 181 -29.09 -2.05 -14.47
C ASN A 181 -28.11 -1.49 -15.51
N GLU A 182 -28.58 -0.68 -16.48
CA GLU A 182 -27.70 -0.07 -17.48
C GLU A 182 -26.59 0.79 -16.84
N ILE A 183 -26.91 1.53 -15.77
CA ILE A 183 -25.95 2.33 -15.01
C ILE A 183 -24.96 1.44 -14.26
N THR A 184 -25.46 0.41 -13.58
CA THR A 184 -24.67 -0.54 -12.81
C THR A 184 -23.64 -1.26 -13.70
N PHE A 185 -24.03 -1.71 -14.90
CA PHE A 185 -23.11 -2.33 -15.88
C PHE A 185 -22.18 -1.33 -16.58
N SER A 186 -22.66 -0.12 -16.91
CA SER A 186 -21.81 0.92 -17.54
C SER A 186 -20.69 1.38 -16.60
N SER A 187 -20.97 1.45 -15.30
CA SER A 187 -19.96 1.78 -14.28
C SER A 187 -18.83 0.75 -14.16
N GLU A 188 -19.08 -0.52 -14.51
CA GLU A 188 -18.06 -1.59 -14.53
C GLU A 188 -17.06 -1.38 -15.67
N GLN A 189 -17.55 -1.04 -16.86
CA GLN A 189 -16.71 -0.71 -18.02
C GLN A 189 -15.89 0.57 -17.81
N LEU A 190 -16.40 1.51 -17.01
CA LEU A 190 -15.70 2.75 -16.66
C LEU A 190 -14.62 2.53 -15.58
N ASN A 191 -14.82 1.62 -14.64
CA ASN A 191 -13.81 1.31 -13.61
C ASN A 191 -12.57 0.58 -14.16
N LEU A 192 -12.68 -0.12 -15.29
CA LEU A 192 -11.52 -0.66 -16.01
C LEU A 192 -10.68 0.43 -16.71
N ARG A 193 -11.15 1.69 -16.79
CA ARG A 193 -10.57 2.75 -17.64
C ARG A 193 -10.12 4.05 -16.94
N ASN A 194 -9.96 4.07 -15.62
CA ASN A 194 -9.41 5.18 -14.81
C ASN A 194 -10.29 6.44 -14.56
N SER A 195 -10.28 6.82 -13.26
CA SER A 195 -10.02 8.14 -12.65
C SER A 195 -10.94 9.36 -12.76
N ASN A 196 -12.24 9.25 -13.05
CA ASN A 196 -13.15 10.36 -12.68
C ASN A 196 -14.60 9.94 -12.45
N LEU A 197 -14.79 9.01 -11.51
CA LEU A 197 -16.12 8.57 -11.04
C LEU A 197 -17.04 9.76 -10.70
N LYS A 198 -16.48 10.84 -10.16
CA LYS A 198 -17.19 12.06 -9.77
C LYS A 198 -17.76 12.83 -10.98
N GLU A 199 -17.01 12.89 -12.06
CA GLU A 199 -17.41 13.57 -13.31
C GLU A 199 -18.52 12.78 -14.01
N TYR A 200 -18.40 11.44 -14.01
CA TYR A 200 -19.43 10.53 -14.52
C TYR A 200 -20.73 10.58 -13.70
N LEU A 201 -20.65 10.58 -12.36
CA LEU A 201 -21.84 10.68 -11.50
C LEU A 201 -22.58 12.02 -11.70
N THR A 202 -21.85 13.10 -11.98
CA THR A 202 -22.43 14.41 -12.27
C THR A 202 -23.14 14.44 -13.63
N ASP A 203 -22.58 13.77 -14.64
CA ASP A 203 -23.23 13.59 -15.95
C ASP A 203 -24.48 12.70 -15.85
N LEU A 204 -24.43 11.66 -15.01
CA LEU A 204 -25.57 10.77 -14.74
C LEU A 204 -26.72 11.49 -14.04
N GLN A 205 -26.45 12.31 -13.02
CA GLN A 205 -27.48 13.12 -12.36
C GLN A 205 -28.22 14.05 -13.33
N LYS A 206 -27.52 14.57 -14.35
CA LYS A 206 -28.14 15.36 -15.42
C LYS A 206 -29.02 14.52 -16.35
N LYS A 207 -28.70 13.25 -16.59
CA LYS A 207 -29.48 12.35 -17.47
C LYS A 207 -30.69 11.70 -16.79
N ILE A 208 -30.70 11.65 -15.46
CA ILE A 208 -31.81 11.07 -14.66
C ILE A 208 -32.91 12.10 -14.38
N ARG A 209 -32.58 13.40 -14.33
CA ARG A 209 -33.56 14.51 -14.34
C ARG A 209 -34.20 14.65 -15.72
#